data_AF-A0A922WS97-F1
#
_entry.id   AF-A0A922WS97-F1
#
_cell.length_a   1.000
_cell.length_b   1.000
_cell.length_c   1.000
_cell.angle_alpha   90.00
_cell.angle_beta   90.00
_cell.angle_gamma   90.00
#
_symmetry.space_group_name_H-M   'P 1'
#
loop_
_entity.id
_entity.type
_entity.pdbx_description
1 polymer ?
#
loop_
_entity_poly.entity_id
_entity_poly.type
_entity_poly.pdbx_seq_one_letter_code
_entity_poly.pdbx_strand_id
1 'polypeptide(L)'
;MAACGSSAIRSRSISIKRWARGPAAKSLENISMSAIEQIRKNAPVAAMSESTARRPRNRTLLKRTTHLIRRGHLYLGLFLLPWAILYGFTGFLFNHPFSFRGTPNATYRRDALVGTPMENPPSPTELARQVVARLNEQQQPEQPYQLVGEGTYGPRGVAFVTVKYKDLVDQVLSVSFDLAHSAGGIHYEANREPKPVRPAPFAAGPVVSPGRTARGGGGAEGGGRRDGGSSTAGPKAAIKFDDRLEDRLLAAVPVVLERTGFPPADSMVVTAIPNLTFTIDSGGERWNAAYNPLSGGVGGIPEGAEPKTEMGWRRFLTQLHLAHVYPYDLNARWFWSLIVDAMAFTMIFWSLSGLVMWWQIKATRPLGAVILVLSALSTVALGFAMHAVMTS
;
A
#
# COMPACT_ATOMS: atom_id res chain seq x y z
N MET A 1 47.50 -14.76 47.26
CA MET A 1 46.17 -14.71 46.61
C MET A 1 46.24 -13.74 45.45
N ALA A 2 45.91 -14.26 44.26
CA ALA A 2 45.88 -13.72 42.88
C ALA A 2 46.34 -12.28 42.58
N ALA A 3 47.28 -12.19 41.63
CA ALA A 3 47.69 -10.97 40.93
C ALA A 3 47.24 -10.99 39.45
N CYS A 4 46.76 -9.82 39.02
CA CYS A 4 46.74 -9.18 37.69
C CYS A 4 47.15 -9.98 36.42
N GLY A 5 46.33 -9.86 35.35
CA GLY A 5 46.71 -10.32 34.00
C GLY A 5 45.69 -9.98 32.91
N SER A 6 45.87 -8.82 32.28
CA SER A 6 45.19 -8.37 31.06
C SER A 6 45.57 -9.23 29.84
N SER A 7 44.62 -9.61 28.98
CA SER A 7 44.95 -10.21 27.67
C SER A 7 44.00 -9.76 26.57
N ALA A 8 44.55 -8.93 25.69
CA ALA A 8 43.96 -8.50 24.42
C ALA A 8 44.13 -9.60 23.36
N ILE A 9 43.05 -9.91 22.65
CA ILE A 9 43.01 -10.87 21.55
C ILE A 9 43.67 -10.26 20.32
N ARG A 10 44.80 -10.85 19.92
CA ARG A 10 45.67 -10.46 18.80
C ARG A 10 45.31 -11.23 17.53
N SER A 11 45.40 -10.53 16.40
CA SER A 11 45.16 -10.99 15.03
C SER A 11 45.97 -12.21 14.62
N ARG A 12 45.34 -13.16 13.91
CA ARG A 12 46.01 -14.28 13.23
C ARG A 12 46.71 -13.80 11.95
N SER A 13 48.03 -13.90 11.90
CA SER A 13 48.82 -13.88 10.66
C SER A 13 49.23 -15.31 10.30
N ILE A 14 48.89 -15.74 9.09
CA ILE A 14 49.23 -17.05 8.54
C ILE A 14 50.66 -16.95 7.99
N SER A 15 51.61 -17.62 8.64
CA SER A 15 53.00 -17.71 8.18
C SER A 15 53.22 -19.00 7.38
N ILE A 16 53.43 -18.83 6.07
CA ILE A 16 53.82 -19.88 5.12
C ILE A 16 55.29 -20.22 5.37
N LYS A 17 55.58 -21.13 6.30
CA LYS A 17 56.93 -21.70 6.51
C LYS A 17 56.87 -23.12 7.06
N ARG A 18 56.19 -24.03 6.35
CA ARG A 18 56.16 -25.45 6.74
C ARG A 18 56.02 -26.41 5.56
N TRP A 19 56.86 -26.26 4.54
CA TRP A 19 56.98 -27.26 3.46
C TRP A 19 58.44 -27.33 2.97
N ALA A 20 59.29 -27.98 3.76
CA ALA A 20 60.65 -28.37 3.34
C ALA A 20 61.24 -29.38 4.35
N ARG A 21 60.63 -30.55 4.50
CA ARG A 21 61.28 -31.74 5.07
C ARG A 21 60.71 -32.99 4.38
N GLY A 22 61.27 -33.31 3.22
CA GLY A 22 61.04 -34.54 2.48
C GLY A 22 62.38 -35.05 1.91
N PRO A 23 62.52 -36.35 1.61
CA PRO A 23 63.79 -37.06 1.54
C PRO A 23 64.63 -36.84 0.26
N ALA A 24 64.58 -35.65 -0.34
CA ALA A 24 65.37 -35.27 -1.52
C ALA A 24 66.57 -34.36 -1.18
N ALA A 25 67.02 -34.34 0.08
CA ALA A 25 68.08 -33.45 0.57
C ALA A 25 69.48 -34.11 0.63
N LYS A 26 69.68 -35.23 -0.08
CA LYS A 26 71.00 -35.90 -0.21
C LYS A 26 71.23 -36.30 -1.67
N SER A 27 71.41 -35.32 -2.56
CA SER A 27 71.96 -35.56 -3.91
C SER A 27 72.38 -34.26 -4.62
N LEU A 28 72.80 -33.21 -3.91
CA LEU A 28 73.17 -31.93 -4.54
C LEU A 28 74.48 -31.36 -3.96
N GLU A 29 75.48 -32.19 -3.71
CA GLU A 29 76.79 -31.73 -3.25
C GLU A 29 77.89 -31.78 -4.33
N ASN A 30 77.56 -32.16 -5.57
CA ASN A 30 78.52 -32.22 -6.68
C ASN A 30 77.96 -31.57 -7.95
N ILE A 31 77.62 -30.27 -7.90
CA ILE A 31 77.47 -29.47 -9.12
C ILE A 31 78.65 -28.51 -9.18
N SER A 32 79.63 -28.88 -10.01
CA SER A 32 80.81 -28.07 -10.34
C SER A 32 80.42 -26.63 -10.72
N MET A 33 81.21 -25.66 -10.28
CA MET A 33 81.11 -24.24 -10.69
C MET A 33 81.10 -24.04 -12.21
N SER A 34 81.62 -25.00 -12.99
CA SER A 34 81.55 -24.99 -14.46
C SER A 34 80.12 -25.15 -14.99
N ALA A 35 79.26 -25.93 -14.31
CA ALA A 35 77.87 -26.14 -14.75
C ALA A 35 76.99 -24.90 -14.53
N ILE A 36 77.26 -24.14 -13.46
CA ILE A 36 76.58 -22.87 -13.18
C ILE A 36 76.98 -21.80 -14.20
N GLU A 37 78.25 -21.77 -14.59
CA GLU A 37 78.75 -20.83 -15.60
C GLU A 37 78.26 -21.17 -17.02
N GLN A 38 78.08 -22.45 -17.32
CA GLN A 38 77.57 -22.92 -18.61
C GLN A 38 76.05 -22.68 -18.78
N ILE A 39 75.28 -22.74 -17.69
CA ILE A 39 73.86 -22.32 -17.67
C ILE A 39 73.74 -20.80 -17.86
N ARG A 40 74.67 -20.01 -17.30
CA ARG A 40 74.70 -18.54 -17.48
C ARG A 40 75.03 -18.14 -18.92
N LYS A 41 75.95 -18.86 -19.59
CA LYS A 41 76.35 -18.58 -20.98
C LYS A 41 75.31 -18.99 -22.03
N ASN A 42 74.45 -19.97 -21.73
CA ASN A 42 73.43 -20.48 -22.65
C ASN A 42 72.00 -20.02 -22.33
N ALA A 43 71.82 -19.12 -21.36
CA ALA A 43 70.50 -18.53 -21.10
C ALA A 43 70.09 -17.64 -22.29
N PRO A 44 68.95 -17.91 -22.96
CA PRO A 44 68.51 -17.12 -24.09
C PRO A 44 68.23 -15.68 -23.66
N VAL A 45 68.72 -14.71 -24.45
CA VAL A 45 68.60 -13.25 -24.28
C VAL A 45 67.14 -12.73 -24.33
N ALA A 46 66.14 -13.61 -24.26
CA ALA A 46 64.72 -13.26 -24.36
C ALA A 46 64.03 -13.28 -22.98
N ALA A 47 64.42 -12.36 -22.08
CA ALA A 47 63.60 -12.02 -20.91
C ALA A 47 63.80 -10.57 -20.42
N MET A 48 64.33 -9.69 -21.27
CA MET A 48 64.39 -8.25 -21.02
C MET A 48 63.57 -7.52 -22.09
N SER A 49 62.24 -7.62 -21.99
CA SER A 49 61.26 -6.68 -22.59
C SER A 49 59.91 -7.36 -22.64
N GLU A 50 59.17 -7.34 -21.53
CA GLU A 50 57.70 -7.19 -21.47
C GLU A 50 57.21 -7.45 -20.05
N SER A 51 57.62 -6.59 -19.12
CA SER A 51 56.70 -6.21 -18.04
C SER A 51 56.04 -4.93 -18.50
N THR A 52 55.06 -5.06 -19.39
CA THR A 52 54.10 -3.97 -19.63
C THR A 52 53.35 -3.78 -18.33
N ALA A 53 53.87 -2.88 -17.50
CA ALA A 53 53.20 -2.40 -16.30
C ALA A 53 51.77 -2.02 -16.69
N ARG A 54 50.79 -2.85 -16.28
CA ARG A 54 49.37 -2.60 -16.51
C ARG A 54 49.00 -1.35 -15.71
N ARG A 55 49.13 -0.18 -16.33
CA ARG A 55 48.81 1.13 -15.74
C ARG A 55 47.41 1.07 -15.09
N PRO A 56 47.22 1.47 -13.82
CA PRO A 56 45.90 1.53 -13.22
C PRO A 56 45.14 2.75 -13.76
N ARG A 57 44.64 2.67 -15.00
CA ARG A 57 44.15 3.85 -15.75
C ARG A 57 42.78 4.38 -15.32
N ASN A 58 42.02 3.68 -14.47
CA ASN A 58 40.64 4.09 -14.10
C ASN A 58 40.40 4.37 -12.61
N ARG A 59 41.44 4.36 -11.76
CA ARG A 59 41.26 4.62 -10.32
C ARG A 59 40.89 6.08 -9.99
N THR A 60 41.17 7.04 -10.86
CA THR A 60 40.98 8.47 -10.60
C THR A 60 39.52 8.92 -10.78
N LEU A 61 38.84 8.45 -11.83
CA LEU A 61 37.42 8.72 -12.06
C LEU A 61 36.55 8.08 -10.97
N LEU A 62 36.79 6.82 -10.63
CA LEU A 62 36.06 6.13 -9.56
C LEU A 62 36.22 6.84 -8.20
N LYS A 63 37.42 7.35 -7.89
CA LYS A 63 37.65 8.16 -6.68
C LYS A 63 36.86 9.47 -6.72
N ARG A 64 36.86 10.20 -7.83
CA ARG A 64 36.08 11.44 -7.96
C ARG A 64 34.58 11.17 -7.80
N THR A 65 34.06 10.13 -8.45
CA THR A 65 32.64 9.74 -8.36
C THR A 65 32.25 9.34 -6.95
N THR A 66 33.03 8.51 -6.26
CA THR A 66 32.75 8.12 -4.86
C THR A 66 32.81 9.32 -3.91
N HIS A 67 33.73 10.26 -4.12
CA HIS A 67 33.77 11.52 -3.36
C HIS A 67 32.53 12.40 -3.62
N LEU A 68 32.06 12.49 -4.87
CA LEU A 68 30.84 13.23 -5.21
C LEU A 68 29.60 12.58 -4.60
N ILE A 69 29.44 11.26 -4.71
CA ILE A 69 28.33 10.52 -4.10
C ILE A 69 28.32 10.74 -2.58
N ARG A 70 29.48 10.63 -1.92
CA ARG A 70 29.59 10.84 -0.47
C ARG A 70 29.21 12.26 -0.05
N ARG A 71 29.65 13.28 -0.79
CA ARG A 71 29.28 14.68 -0.53
C ARG A 71 27.82 14.96 -0.85
N GLY A 72 27.30 14.40 -1.94
CA GLY A 72 25.90 14.48 -2.33
C GLY A 72 24.99 13.88 -1.26
N HIS A 73 25.28 12.65 -0.81
CA HIS A 73 24.53 12.01 0.27
C HIS A 73 24.56 12.82 1.57
N LEU A 74 25.70 13.40 1.94
CA LEU A 74 25.81 14.25 3.12
C LEU A 74 24.88 15.47 3.00
N TYR A 75 25.04 16.29 1.96
CA TYR A 75 24.26 17.54 1.86
C TYR A 75 22.79 17.31 1.54
N LEU A 76 22.48 16.36 0.65
CA LEU A 76 21.09 16.01 0.34
C LEU A 76 20.42 15.34 1.55
N GLY A 77 21.13 14.49 2.30
CA GLY A 77 20.59 13.86 3.52
C GLY A 77 20.23 14.90 4.58
N LEU A 78 21.07 15.93 4.77
CA LEU A 78 20.77 17.06 5.67
C LEU A 78 19.62 17.91 5.18
N PHE A 79 19.67 18.32 3.91
CA PHE A 79 18.63 19.15 3.34
C PHE A 79 17.28 18.45 3.36
N LEU A 80 17.22 17.17 2.99
CA LEU A 80 15.98 16.42 2.96
C LEU A 80 15.57 15.87 4.34
N LEU A 81 16.38 15.97 5.40
CA LEU A 81 16.04 15.39 6.71
C LEU A 81 14.65 15.77 7.23
N PRO A 82 14.28 17.07 7.38
CA PRO A 82 12.93 17.41 7.85
C PRO A 82 11.83 16.96 6.87
N TRP A 83 12.10 16.98 5.57
CA TRP A 83 11.16 16.53 4.53
C TRP A 83 10.94 15.03 4.53
N ALA A 84 12.01 14.23 4.62
CA ALA A 84 11.96 12.78 4.62
C ALA A 84 11.35 12.24 5.91
N ILE A 85 11.58 12.91 7.06
CA ILE A 85 10.87 12.60 8.29
C ILE A 85 9.37 12.88 8.11
N LEU A 86 8.99 14.06 7.60
CA LEU A 86 7.60 14.41 7.34
C LEU A 86 6.92 13.43 6.36
N TYR A 87 7.52 13.18 5.20
CA TYR A 87 6.98 12.29 4.16
C TYR A 87 7.02 10.81 4.58
N GLY A 88 8.09 10.35 5.22
CA GLY A 88 8.17 8.99 5.74
C GLY A 88 7.14 8.72 6.81
N PHE A 89 6.98 9.65 7.77
CA PHE A 89 5.99 9.52 8.84
C PHE A 89 4.55 9.61 8.30
N THR A 90 4.26 10.56 7.42
CA THR A 90 2.92 10.65 6.78
C THR A 90 2.61 9.44 5.92
N GLY A 91 3.58 8.90 5.16
CA GLY A 91 3.42 7.66 4.40
C GLY A 91 3.10 6.47 5.30
N PHE A 92 3.80 6.34 6.42
CA PHE A 92 3.49 5.33 7.45
C PHE A 92 2.07 5.51 8.00
N LEU A 93 1.67 6.73 8.34
CA LEU A 93 0.30 7.01 8.81
C LEU A 93 -0.77 6.72 7.76
N PHE A 94 -0.50 6.94 6.46
CA PHE A 94 -1.45 6.57 5.40
C PHE A 94 -1.64 5.05 5.31
N ASN A 95 -0.57 4.28 5.51
CA ASN A 95 -0.63 2.82 5.48
C ASN A 95 -1.20 2.23 6.78
N HIS A 96 -1.02 2.94 7.89
CA HIS A 96 -1.52 2.61 9.22
C HIS A 96 -2.51 3.68 9.71
N PRO A 97 -3.69 3.81 9.09
CA PRO A 97 -4.61 4.92 9.33
C PRO A 97 -5.10 5.01 10.78
N PHE A 98 -5.03 3.91 11.53
CA PHE A 98 -5.45 3.83 12.92
C PHE A 98 -4.31 4.02 13.93
N SER A 99 -3.05 4.03 13.47
CA SER A 99 -1.92 4.34 14.34
C SER A 99 -2.03 5.77 14.87
N PHE A 100 -1.76 5.95 16.16
CA PHE A 100 -1.84 7.24 16.87
C PHE A 100 -3.23 7.89 16.90
N ARG A 101 -4.29 7.21 16.45
CA ARG A 101 -5.65 7.64 16.81
C ARG A 101 -5.85 7.31 18.29
N GLY A 102 -6.25 8.29 19.09
CA GLY A 102 -6.65 8.08 20.48
C GLY A 102 -7.96 7.30 20.63
N THR A 103 -8.52 6.77 19.53
CA THR A 103 -9.77 6.03 19.51
C THR A 103 -9.51 4.52 19.42
N PRO A 104 -10.22 3.70 20.22
CA PRO A 104 -10.14 2.25 20.14
C PRO A 104 -10.47 1.76 18.72
N ASN A 105 -9.72 0.78 18.25
CA ASN A 105 -10.00 0.05 17.02
C ASN A 105 -9.72 -1.44 17.27
N ALA A 106 -10.41 -2.30 16.53
CA ALA A 106 -10.17 -3.73 16.59
C ALA A 106 -10.31 -4.33 15.19
N THR A 107 -9.57 -5.40 14.95
CA THR A 107 -9.80 -6.31 13.82
C THR A 107 -10.27 -7.63 14.38
N TYR A 108 -11.12 -8.32 13.62
CA TYR A 108 -11.65 -9.61 14.02
C TYR A 108 -11.66 -10.57 12.83
N ARG A 109 -11.63 -11.86 13.11
CA ARG A 109 -11.71 -12.91 12.10
C ARG A 109 -12.97 -13.76 12.36
N ARG A 110 -13.04 -14.91 11.70
CA ARG A 110 -14.21 -15.80 11.73
C ARG A 110 -14.63 -16.23 13.13
N ASP A 111 -13.69 -16.30 14.07
CA ASP A 111 -13.92 -16.60 15.49
C ASP A 111 -14.91 -15.63 16.15
N ALA A 112 -14.88 -14.34 15.78
CA ALA A 112 -15.84 -13.36 16.28
C ALA A 112 -17.24 -13.50 15.67
N LEU A 113 -17.39 -14.29 14.59
CA LEU A 113 -18.66 -14.49 13.88
C LEU A 113 -19.34 -15.82 14.24
N VAL A 114 -18.66 -16.74 14.94
CA VAL A 114 -19.21 -18.05 15.32
C VAL A 114 -20.54 -17.89 16.07
N GLY A 115 -21.57 -18.61 15.65
CA GLY A 115 -22.92 -18.55 16.22
C GLY A 115 -23.77 -17.37 15.72
N THR A 116 -23.29 -16.60 14.75
CA THR A 116 -24.06 -15.53 14.09
C THR A 116 -24.51 -15.95 12.69
N PRO A 117 -25.55 -15.33 12.10
CA PRO A 117 -25.93 -15.55 10.70
C PRO A 117 -24.84 -15.18 9.68
N MET A 118 -23.77 -14.50 10.13
CA MET A 118 -22.60 -14.10 9.34
C MET A 118 -21.41 -15.05 9.51
N GLU A 119 -21.53 -16.14 10.29
CA GLU A 119 -20.49 -17.19 10.37
C GLU A 119 -20.22 -17.83 9.00
N ASN A 120 -21.30 -17.98 8.23
CA ASN A 120 -21.31 -18.47 6.86
C ASN A 120 -22.11 -17.47 6.00
N PRO A 121 -21.44 -16.45 5.43
CA PRO A 121 -22.10 -15.47 4.57
C PRO A 121 -22.73 -16.17 3.36
N PRO A 122 -23.84 -15.62 2.82
CA PRO A 122 -24.52 -16.23 1.68
C PRO A 122 -23.57 -16.34 0.48
N SER A 123 -23.59 -17.50 -0.17
CA SER A 123 -22.78 -17.73 -1.37
C SER A 123 -23.22 -16.75 -2.47
N PRO A 124 -22.29 -16.01 -3.10
CA PRO A 124 -22.65 -15.05 -4.15
C PRO A 124 -23.36 -15.72 -5.33
N THR A 125 -22.93 -16.93 -5.71
CA THR A 125 -23.53 -17.71 -6.80
C THR A 125 -24.94 -18.20 -6.45
N GLU A 126 -25.16 -18.59 -5.20
CA GLU A 126 -26.50 -18.97 -4.73
C GLU A 126 -27.45 -17.78 -4.76
N LEU A 127 -26.98 -16.64 -4.26
CA LEU A 127 -27.76 -15.39 -4.28
C LEU A 127 -28.05 -14.95 -5.72
N ALA A 128 -27.09 -15.08 -6.64
CA ALA A 128 -27.30 -14.78 -8.06
C ALA A 128 -28.40 -15.68 -8.65
N ARG A 129 -28.39 -16.97 -8.34
CA ARG A 129 -29.44 -17.91 -8.78
C ARG A 129 -30.82 -17.51 -8.25
N GLN A 130 -30.92 -17.12 -6.98
CA GLN A 130 -32.17 -16.64 -6.39
C GLN A 130 -32.66 -15.34 -7.04
N VAL A 131 -31.74 -14.41 -7.35
CA VAL A 131 -32.07 -13.18 -8.08
C VAL A 131 -32.60 -13.49 -9.48
N VAL A 132 -31.95 -14.38 -10.22
CA VAL A 132 -32.42 -14.79 -11.56
C VAL A 132 -33.78 -15.48 -11.48
N ALA A 133 -34.01 -16.35 -10.50
CA ALA A 133 -35.31 -16.99 -10.29
C ALA A 133 -36.41 -15.96 -10.04
N ARG A 134 -36.18 -14.98 -9.13
CA ARG A 134 -37.16 -13.92 -8.88
C ARG A 134 -37.35 -12.97 -10.06
N LEU A 135 -36.32 -12.71 -10.85
CA LEU A 135 -36.44 -11.94 -12.09
C LEU A 135 -37.36 -12.64 -13.09
N ASN A 136 -37.21 -13.94 -13.27
CA ASN A 136 -38.05 -14.74 -14.16
C ASN A 136 -39.52 -14.76 -13.67
N GLU A 137 -39.75 -14.92 -12.38
CA GLU A 137 -41.10 -14.87 -11.79
C GLU A 137 -41.78 -13.50 -11.98
N GLN A 138 -41.04 -12.41 -11.75
CA GLN A 138 -41.59 -11.05 -11.79
C GLN A 138 -41.80 -10.53 -13.22
N GLN A 139 -40.88 -10.84 -14.13
CA GLN A 139 -40.89 -10.27 -15.48
C GLN A 139 -41.52 -11.18 -16.52
N GLN A 140 -41.67 -12.49 -16.22
CA GLN A 140 -42.23 -13.50 -17.12
C GLN A 140 -41.76 -13.33 -18.58
N PRO A 141 -40.43 -13.29 -18.81
CA PRO A 141 -39.89 -13.04 -20.14
C PRO A 141 -40.27 -14.19 -21.09
N GLU A 142 -40.39 -13.88 -22.39
CA GLU A 142 -40.68 -14.89 -23.43
C GLU A 142 -39.64 -16.02 -23.45
N GLN A 143 -38.40 -15.71 -23.09
CA GLN A 143 -37.34 -16.69 -22.84
C GLN A 143 -36.78 -16.50 -21.42
N PRO A 144 -36.69 -17.57 -20.61
CA PRO A 144 -36.24 -17.46 -19.24
C PRO A 144 -34.76 -17.04 -19.19
N TYR A 145 -34.46 -16.09 -18.30
CA TYR A 145 -33.09 -15.69 -17.98
C TYR A 145 -32.34 -16.87 -17.37
N GLN A 146 -31.13 -17.16 -17.86
CA GLN A 146 -30.27 -18.22 -17.34
C GLN A 146 -29.00 -17.62 -16.74
N LEU A 147 -28.60 -18.09 -15.55
CA LEU A 147 -27.33 -17.73 -14.95
C LEU A 147 -26.20 -18.44 -15.70
N VAL A 148 -25.28 -17.68 -16.29
CA VAL A 148 -24.12 -18.21 -17.00
C VAL A 148 -22.86 -17.78 -16.25
N GLY A 149 -22.32 -18.67 -15.42
CA GLY A 149 -21.11 -18.41 -14.64
C GLY A 149 -21.36 -18.18 -13.15
N GLU A 150 -20.30 -17.84 -12.43
CA GLU A 150 -20.33 -17.63 -10.98
C GLU A 150 -20.69 -16.18 -10.63
N GLY A 151 -21.43 -16.02 -9.53
CA GLY A 151 -21.64 -14.69 -8.95
C GLY A 151 -20.40 -14.26 -8.16
N THR A 152 -20.09 -12.97 -8.20
CA THR A 152 -19.02 -12.40 -7.39
C THR A 152 -19.50 -11.13 -6.70
N TYR A 153 -19.13 -10.91 -5.44
CA TYR A 153 -19.26 -9.59 -4.86
C TYR A 153 -18.28 -8.63 -5.52
N GLY A 154 -18.66 -7.35 -5.64
CA GLY A 154 -17.82 -6.34 -6.28
C GLY A 154 -16.42 -6.22 -5.67
N PRO A 155 -15.48 -5.50 -6.32
CA PRO A 155 -14.03 -5.60 -6.08
C PRO A 155 -13.54 -5.33 -4.64
N ARG A 156 -14.37 -4.74 -3.79
CA ARG A 156 -14.05 -4.51 -2.37
C ARG A 156 -14.61 -5.58 -1.45
N GLY A 157 -15.66 -6.32 -1.82
CA GLY A 157 -16.23 -7.42 -1.04
C GLY A 157 -16.73 -7.08 0.38
N VAL A 158 -16.72 -5.80 0.77
CA VAL A 158 -16.89 -5.37 2.16
C VAL A 158 -18.23 -4.66 2.34
N ALA A 159 -19.02 -5.11 3.32
CA ALA A 159 -20.20 -4.44 3.83
C ALA A 159 -19.86 -3.57 5.05
N PHE A 160 -20.62 -2.51 5.27
CA PHE A 160 -20.42 -1.55 6.36
C PHE A 160 -21.70 -1.34 7.15
N VAL A 161 -21.59 -1.48 8.47
CA VAL A 161 -22.64 -1.15 9.43
C VAL A 161 -22.14 0.00 10.30
N THR A 162 -22.91 1.08 10.34
CA THR A 162 -22.65 2.22 11.21
C THR A 162 -23.44 2.06 12.49
N VAL A 163 -22.75 2.05 13.61
CA VAL A 163 -23.31 2.02 14.96
C VAL A 163 -23.23 3.43 15.53
N LYS A 164 -24.36 3.96 15.98
CA LYS A 164 -24.44 5.26 16.66
C LYS A 164 -24.67 5.03 18.15
N TYR A 165 -23.95 5.79 18.96
CA TYR A 165 -24.12 5.84 20.41
C TYR A 165 -24.74 7.19 20.79
N LYS A 166 -25.65 7.21 21.75
CA LYS A 166 -26.30 8.44 22.21
C LYS A 166 -25.31 9.44 22.81
N ASP A 167 -24.26 8.92 23.45
CA ASP A 167 -23.23 9.72 24.11
C ASP A 167 -22.17 10.26 23.12
N LEU A 168 -22.11 9.72 21.90
CA LEU A 168 -21.14 10.12 20.87
C LEU A 168 -21.85 10.77 19.69
N VAL A 169 -21.98 12.09 19.74
CA VAL A 169 -22.66 12.89 18.69
C VAL A 169 -21.75 13.10 17.47
N ASP A 170 -20.48 13.39 17.70
CA ASP A 170 -19.52 13.74 16.64
C ASP A 170 -18.77 12.53 16.04
N GLN A 171 -19.00 11.34 16.58
CA GLN A 171 -18.34 10.11 16.15
C GLN A 171 -19.34 8.97 16.02
N VAL A 172 -19.15 8.14 15.01
CA VAL A 172 -19.89 6.89 14.83
C VAL A 172 -18.91 5.73 14.78
N LEU A 173 -19.35 4.55 15.18
CA LEU A 173 -18.52 3.35 15.10
C LEU A 173 -18.85 2.62 13.80
N SER A 174 -17.86 2.48 12.93
CA SER A 174 -17.97 1.78 11.66
C SER A 174 -17.49 0.34 11.82
N VAL A 175 -18.39 -0.61 11.59
CA VAL A 175 -18.11 -2.05 11.58
C VAL A 175 -18.12 -2.53 10.13
N SER A 176 -16.96 -2.97 9.66
CA SER A 176 -16.77 -3.51 8.33
C SER A 176 -16.77 -5.04 8.36
N PHE A 177 -17.39 -5.66 7.36
CA PHE A 177 -17.49 -7.12 7.16
C PHE A 177 -16.99 -7.48 5.77
N ASP A 178 -15.89 -8.21 5.67
CA ASP A 178 -15.42 -8.83 4.43
C ASP A 178 -16.18 -10.14 4.20
N LEU A 179 -17.06 -10.14 3.20
CA LEU A 179 -17.93 -11.27 2.88
C LEU A 179 -17.18 -12.46 2.29
N ALA A 180 -15.99 -12.24 1.72
CA ALA A 180 -15.20 -13.33 1.14
C ALA A 180 -14.42 -14.11 2.21
N HIS A 181 -13.95 -13.42 3.25
CA HIS A 181 -13.02 -13.99 4.22
C HIS A 181 -13.60 -14.16 5.63
N SER A 182 -14.86 -13.74 5.85
CA SER A 182 -15.51 -13.77 7.18
C SER A 182 -14.63 -13.07 8.23
N ALA A 183 -14.13 -11.90 7.88
CA ALA A 183 -13.26 -11.08 8.71
C ALA A 183 -13.72 -9.62 8.65
N GLY A 184 -13.18 -8.79 9.52
CA GLY A 184 -13.58 -7.39 9.52
C GLY A 184 -12.81 -6.53 10.48
N GLY A 185 -13.25 -5.28 10.55
CA GLY A 185 -12.61 -4.25 11.36
C GLY A 185 -13.63 -3.29 11.92
N ILE A 186 -13.35 -2.82 13.12
CA ILE A 186 -14.16 -1.92 13.93
C ILE A 186 -13.32 -0.68 14.19
N HIS A 187 -13.83 0.48 13.82
CA HIS A 187 -13.14 1.74 14.06
C HIS A 187 -14.12 2.91 14.17
N TYR A 188 -13.76 3.90 14.97
CA TYR A 188 -14.50 5.16 15.02
C TYR A 188 -14.22 6.00 13.76
N GLU A 189 -15.29 6.53 13.18
CA GLU A 189 -15.28 7.52 12.12
C GLU A 189 -15.96 8.80 12.60
N ALA A 190 -15.53 9.96 12.09
CA ALA A 190 -16.23 11.20 12.36
C ALA A 190 -17.67 11.12 11.82
N ASN A 191 -18.65 11.50 12.63
CA ASN A 191 -20.04 11.55 12.18
C ASN A 191 -20.19 12.68 11.15
N ARG A 192 -20.18 12.31 9.86
CA ARG A 192 -20.33 13.25 8.73
C ARG A 192 -21.79 13.44 8.33
N GLU A 193 -22.73 13.29 9.27
CA GLU A 193 -24.08 13.78 9.00
C GLU A 193 -24.00 15.24 8.56
N PRO A 194 -24.68 15.63 7.47
CA PRO A 194 -24.66 17.00 7.02
C PRO A 194 -25.23 17.85 8.15
N LYS A 195 -24.33 18.50 8.90
CA LYS A 195 -24.68 19.42 9.97
C LYS A 195 -25.72 20.36 9.37
N PRO A 196 -26.92 20.51 9.96
CA PRO A 196 -27.97 21.31 9.37
C PRO A 196 -27.40 22.71 9.14
N VAL A 197 -27.12 23.01 7.88
CA VAL A 197 -26.52 24.29 7.50
C VAL A 197 -27.63 25.29 7.69
N ARG A 198 -27.54 26.09 8.76
CA ARG A 198 -28.44 27.23 8.91
C ARG A 198 -28.24 28.07 7.64
N PRO A 199 -29.28 28.24 6.80
CA PRO A 199 -29.13 29.04 5.59
C PRO A 199 -28.64 30.41 6.02
N ALA A 200 -27.61 30.91 5.33
CA ALA A 200 -27.06 32.21 5.64
C ALA A 200 -28.20 33.26 5.63
N PRO A 201 -28.14 34.32 6.45
CA PRO A 201 -29.20 35.33 6.50
C PRO A 201 -29.42 36.05 5.15
N PHE A 202 -28.51 35.87 4.19
CA PHE A 202 -28.57 36.36 2.81
C PHE A 202 -28.83 35.24 1.78
N ALA A 203 -29.09 34.00 2.20
CA ALA A 203 -29.33 32.87 1.31
C ALA A 203 -30.69 33.03 0.61
N ALA A 204 -30.67 33.60 -0.59
CA ALA A 204 -31.81 33.65 -1.49
C ALA A 204 -31.75 32.46 -2.46
N GLY A 205 -32.50 31.39 -2.15
CA GLY A 205 -32.61 30.20 -2.99
C GLY A 205 -31.51 29.14 -2.80
N PRO A 206 -31.66 27.96 -3.42
CA PRO A 206 -30.72 26.86 -3.30
C PRO A 206 -29.39 27.23 -3.99
N VAL A 207 -28.37 27.49 -3.18
CA VAL A 207 -26.99 27.63 -3.67
C VAL A 207 -26.49 26.25 -4.11
N VAL A 208 -26.29 26.05 -5.41
CA VAL A 208 -25.50 24.92 -5.90
C VAL A 208 -24.07 25.15 -5.43
N SER A 209 -23.64 24.44 -4.38
CA SER A 209 -22.30 24.61 -3.82
C SER A 209 -21.23 24.35 -4.90
N PRO A 210 -20.40 25.33 -5.26
CA PRO A 210 -19.27 25.10 -6.16
C PRO A 210 -18.16 24.47 -5.31
N GLY A 211 -18.22 23.15 -5.14
CA GLY A 211 -17.24 22.44 -4.30
C GLY A 211 -17.33 20.92 -4.30
N ARG A 212 -18.37 20.34 -4.94
CA ARG A 212 -18.43 18.90 -5.22
C ARG A 212 -18.08 18.60 -6.68
N THR A 213 -17.08 19.30 -7.22
CA THR A 213 -16.35 18.75 -8.37
C THR A 213 -15.50 17.61 -7.84
N ALA A 214 -15.73 16.44 -8.42
CA ALA A 214 -14.97 15.24 -8.19
C ALA A 214 -13.47 15.56 -8.12
N ARG A 215 -12.84 15.15 -7.03
CA ARG A 215 -11.41 14.88 -6.96
C ARG A 215 -11.09 13.90 -8.10
N GLY A 216 -10.63 14.43 -9.23
CA GLY A 216 -10.38 13.68 -10.45
C GLY A 216 -10.26 14.56 -11.69
N GLY A 217 -9.61 15.73 -11.59
CA GLY A 217 -9.31 16.56 -12.74
C GLY A 217 -8.19 15.96 -13.58
N GLY A 218 -8.47 15.71 -14.85
CA GLY A 218 -7.46 15.39 -15.84
C GLY A 218 -8.03 15.04 -17.20
N GLY A 219 -8.58 16.04 -17.89
CA GLY A 219 -8.73 16.08 -19.34
C GLY A 219 -10.13 15.78 -19.87
N ALA A 220 -10.81 16.83 -20.35
CA ALA A 220 -11.32 16.93 -21.72
C ALA A 220 -12.33 18.09 -21.80
N GLU A 221 -11.91 19.17 -22.44
CA GLU A 221 -12.82 19.98 -23.25
C GLU A 221 -13.45 19.07 -24.31
N GLY A 222 -14.76 19.18 -24.46
CA GLY A 222 -15.53 18.38 -25.39
C GLY A 222 -17.00 18.69 -25.22
N GLY A 223 -17.42 19.83 -25.76
CA GLY A 223 -18.83 20.16 -25.90
C GLY A 223 -19.54 19.08 -26.71
N GLY A 224 -20.40 18.33 -26.04
CA GLY A 224 -21.27 17.33 -26.64
C GLY A 224 -22.67 17.51 -26.07
N ARG A 225 -23.62 17.84 -26.95
CA ARG A 225 -25.07 17.86 -26.74
C ARG A 225 -25.50 16.72 -25.82
N ARG A 226 -26.23 17.05 -24.75
CA ARG A 226 -27.03 16.08 -24.00
C ARG A 226 -28.23 15.70 -24.86
N ASP A 227 -28.07 14.68 -25.68
CA ASP A 227 -29.21 13.98 -26.24
C ASP A 227 -29.80 13.10 -25.13
N GLY A 228 -31.04 13.46 -24.75
CA GLY A 228 -31.86 12.72 -23.82
C GLY A 228 -32.20 11.35 -24.39
N GLY A 229 -31.35 10.37 -24.10
CA GLY A 229 -31.70 8.95 -24.17
C GLY A 229 -32.65 8.60 -23.04
N SER A 230 -33.92 8.94 -23.24
CA SER A 230 -35.06 8.44 -22.48
C SER A 230 -35.09 6.91 -22.51
N SER A 231 -34.61 6.25 -21.46
CA SER A 231 -35.00 4.86 -21.20
C SER A 231 -36.39 4.85 -20.58
N THR A 232 -37.40 4.75 -21.44
CA THR A 232 -38.79 4.43 -21.07
C THR A 232 -38.86 2.98 -20.58
N ALA A 233 -38.48 2.78 -19.32
CA ALA A 233 -38.98 1.67 -18.52
C ALA A 233 -39.28 2.27 -17.15
N GLY A 234 -40.56 2.32 -16.76
CA GLY A 234 -40.95 2.74 -15.42
C GLY A 234 -40.21 1.94 -14.35
N PRO A 235 -40.11 2.43 -13.10
CA PRO A 235 -39.37 1.75 -12.04
C PRO A 235 -39.93 0.34 -11.82
N LYS A 236 -39.27 -0.67 -12.38
CA LYS A 236 -39.56 -2.08 -12.13
C LYS A 236 -39.36 -2.34 -10.63
N ALA A 237 -40.26 -3.12 -10.03
CA ALA A 237 -40.27 -3.37 -8.60
C ALA A 237 -38.92 -3.93 -8.11
N ALA A 238 -38.45 -3.44 -6.96
CA ALA A 238 -37.20 -3.90 -6.36
C ALA A 238 -37.33 -5.36 -5.88
N ILE A 239 -36.29 -6.16 -6.10
CA ILE A 239 -36.24 -7.56 -5.65
C ILE A 239 -35.79 -7.60 -4.20
N LYS A 240 -36.70 -8.07 -3.34
CA LYS A 240 -36.47 -8.24 -1.91
C LYS A 240 -36.60 -9.73 -1.56
N PHE A 241 -35.71 -10.19 -0.69
CA PHE A 241 -35.71 -11.54 -0.12
C PHE A 241 -36.12 -11.47 1.35
N ASP A 242 -36.66 -12.56 1.90
CA ASP A 242 -37.03 -12.64 3.31
C ASP A 242 -35.79 -12.77 4.22
N ASP A 243 -34.73 -13.42 3.73
CA ASP A 243 -33.45 -13.55 4.41
C ASP A 243 -32.43 -12.56 3.85
N ARG A 244 -32.48 -11.32 4.34
CA ARG A 244 -31.66 -10.22 3.80
C ARG A 244 -30.29 -10.23 4.45
N LEU A 245 -29.27 -9.95 3.63
CA LEU A 245 -27.92 -9.71 4.12
C LEU A 245 -27.87 -8.55 5.13
N GLU A 246 -28.76 -7.57 4.99
CA GLU A 246 -28.95 -6.48 5.95
C GLU A 246 -29.29 -7.00 7.35
N ASP A 247 -30.29 -7.87 7.48
CA ASP A 247 -30.76 -8.41 8.76
C ASP A 247 -29.71 -9.30 9.41
N ARG A 248 -29.00 -10.11 8.61
CA ARG A 248 -27.87 -10.92 9.06
C ARG A 248 -26.74 -10.09 9.64
N LEU A 249 -26.40 -8.98 8.98
CA LEU A 249 -25.38 -8.05 9.46
C LEU A 249 -25.81 -7.40 10.78
N LEU A 250 -27.05 -6.91 10.87
CA LEU A 250 -27.58 -6.30 12.09
C LEU A 250 -27.63 -7.28 13.27
N ALA A 251 -27.91 -8.56 13.01
CA ALA A 251 -27.89 -9.61 14.02
C ALA A 251 -26.46 -9.98 14.47
N ALA A 252 -25.47 -9.87 13.58
CA ALA A 252 -24.08 -10.22 13.89
C ALA A 252 -23.32 -9.12 14.67
N VAL A 253 -23.63 -7.84 14.41
CA VAL A 253 -22.91 -6.70 15.02
C VAL A 253 -22.87 -6.75 16.54
N PRO A 254 -23.98 -6.99 17.29
CA PRO A 254 -23.93 -7.04 18.74
C PRO A 254 -22.94 -8.07 19.30
N VAL A 255 -22.90 -9.27 18.71
CA VAL A 255 -21.99 -10.35 19.11
C VAL A 255 -20.53 -9.97 18.83
N VAL A 256 -20.29 -9.35 17.67
CA VAL A 256 -18.96 -8.87 17.29
C VAL A 256 -18.48 -7.77 18.24
N LEU A 257 -19.35 -6.81 18.59
CA LEU A 257 -19.01 -5.73 19.54
C LEU A 257 -18.67 -6.29 20.91
N GLU A 258 -19.46 -7.23 21.43
CA GLU A 258 -19.22 -7.89 22.72
C GLU A 258 -17.86 -8.60 22.73
N ARG A 259 -17.59 -9.43 21.71
CA ARG A 259 -16.34 -10.20 21.62
C ARG A 259 -15.10 -9.35 21.42
N THR A 260 -15.26 -8.17 20.83
CA THR A 260 -14.15 -7.22 20.61
C THR A 260 -14.01 -6.17 21.71
N GLY A 261 -14.87 -6.23 22.74
CA GLY A 261 -14.80 -5.35 23.91
C GLY A 261 -15.35 -3.94 23.69
N PHE A 262 -16.21 -3.75 22.68
CA PHE A 262 -16.90 -2.49 22.43
C PHE A 262 -18.26 -2.44 23.13
N PRO A 263 -18.74 -1.24 23.54
CA PRO A 263 -20.03 -1.10 24.18
C PRO A 263 -21.19 -1.51 23.24
N PRO A 264 -22.32 -1.99 23.79
CA PRO A 264 -23.47 -2.41 23.00
C PRO A 264 -24.06 -1.22 22.23
N ALA A 265 -24.51 -1.48 21.00
CA ALA A 265 -25.05 -0.47 20.11
C ALA A 265 -26.38 0.13 20.60
N ASP A 266 -26.52 1.47 20.57
CA ASP A 266 -27.83 2.13 20.77
C ASP A 266 -28.69 2.08 19.50
N SER A 267 -28.07 2.32 18.34
CA SER A 267 -28.72 2.18 17.03
C SER A 267 -27.72 1.75 15.97
N MET A 268 -28.20 1.00 14.98
CA MET A 268 -27.37 0.40 13.94
C MET A 268 -28.03 0.61 12.58
N VAL A 269 -27.24 1.01 11.59
CA VAL A 269 -27.71 1.21 10.22
C VAL A 269 -26.70 0.62 9.25
N VAL A 270 -27.16 -0.28 8.38
CA VAL A 270 -26.33 -0.79 7.29
C VAL A 270 -26.14 0.32 6.26
N THR A 271 -24.91 0.78 6.11
CA THR A 271 -24.58 1.97 5.30
C THR A 271 -24.18 1.59 3.88
N ALA A 272 -23.57 0.43 3.70
CA ALA A 272 -23.19 -0.07 2.39
C ALA A 272 -23.11 -1.60 2.36
N ILE A 273 -23.58 -2.18 1.27
CA ILE A 273 -23.43 -3.60 0.95
C ILE A 273 -22.81 -3.67 -0.46
N PRO A 274 -21.81 -4.52 -0.71
CA PRO A 274 -21.23 -4.64 -2.04
C PRO A 274 -22.26 -5.19 -3.04
N ASN A 275 -22.26 -4.66 -4.25
CA ASN A 275 -23.09 -5.19 -5.33
C ASN A 275 -22.66 -6.61 -5.67
N LEU A 276 -23.64 -7.46 -6.00
CA LEU A 276 -23.43 -8.77 -6.57
C LEU A 276 -23.40 -8.64 -8.10
N THR A 277 -22.31 -9.06 -8.73
CA THR A 277 -22.17 -9.08 -10.19
C THR A 277 -22.20 -10.52 -10.69
N PHE A 278 -22.92 -10.76 -11.77
CA PHE A 278 -23.07 -12.09 -12.38
C PHE A 278 -23.49 -11.95 -13.84
N THR A 279 -23.26 -12.99 -14.64
CA THR A 279 -23.59 -12.97 -16.06
C THR A 279 -24.89 -13.75 -16.31
N ILE A 280 -25.80 -13.13 -17.06
CA ILE A 280 -27.11 -13.68 -17.42
C ILE A 280 -27.16 -13.86 -18.93
N ASP A 281 -27.67 -14.98 -19.41
CA ASP A 281 -28.09 -15.17 -20.80
C ASP A 281 -29.58 -14.90 -20.93
N SER A 282 -29.92 -14.02 -21.87
CA SER A 282 -31.29 -13.65 -22.24
C SER A 282 -31.48 -13.90 -23.73
N GLY A 283 -31.87 -15.12 -24.08
CA GLY A 283 -32.17 -15.50 -25.46
C GLY A 283 -30.98 -15.49 -26.41
N GLY A 284 -29.81 -15.89 -25.92
CA GLY A 284 -28.57 -16.02 -26.69
C GLY A 284 -27.65 -14.81 -26.59
N GLU A 285 -28.11 -13.69 -26.02
CA GLU A 285 -27.29 -12.53 -25.71
C GLU A 285 -26.93 -12.53 -24.21
N ARG A 286 -25.64 -12.38 -23.92
CA ARG A 286 -25.14 -12.39 -22.55
C ARG A 286 -25.01 -10.98 -21.99
N TRP A 287 -25.34 -10.84 -20.71
CA TRP A 287 -25.40 -9.58 -19.99
C TRP A 287 -24.67 -9.69 -18.66
N ASN A 288 -23.79 -8.73 -18.37
CA ASN A 288 -23.21 -8.56 -17.05
C ASN A 288 -24.21 -7.79 -16.17
N ALA A 289 -24.94 -8.53 -15.34
CA ALA A 289 -25.90 -8.00 -14.39
C ALA A 289 -25.22 -7.60 -13.07
N ALA A 290 -25.74 -6.55 -12.45
CA ALA A 290 -25.36 -6.09 -11.13
C ALA A 290 -26.61 -5.93 -10.26
N TYR A 291 -26.68 -6.69 -9.17
CA TYR A 291 -27.71 -6.59 -8.14
C TYR A 291 -27.19 -5.82 -6.93
N ASN A 292 -27.95 -4.84 -6.47
CA ASN A 292 -27.68 -4.13 -5.22
C ASN A 292 -28.57 -4.71 -4.10
N PRO A 293 -28.00 -5.42 -3.10
CA PRO A 293 -28.79 -6.04 -2.04
C PRO A 293 -29.50 -5.06 -1.09
N LEU A 294 -29.03 -3.80 -1.02
CA LEU A 294 -29.61 -2.78 -0.16
C LEU A 294 -30.86 -2.16 -0.80
N SER A 295 -30.78 -1.80 -2.09
CA SER A 295 -31.92 -1.21 -2.81
C SER A 295 -32.84 -2.23 -3.48
N GLY A 296 -32.37 -3.45 -3.70
CA GLY A 296 -33.06 -4.49 -4.48
C GLY A 296 -33.06 -4.24 -5.99
N GLY A 297 -32.32 -3.24 -6.47
CA GLY A 297 -32.24 -2.91 -7.89
C GLY A 297 -31.33 -3.87 -8.66
N VAL A 298 -31.75 -4.26 -9.87
CA VAL A 298 -30.93 -5.00 -10.83
C VAL A 298 -30.72 -4.12 -12.06
N GLY A 299 -29.46 -3.93 -12.45
CA GLY A 299 -29.07 -3.34 -13.73
C GLY A 299 -28.22 -4.31 -14.54
N GLY A 300 -28.03 -4.06 -15.82
CA GLY A 300 -27.20 -4.90 -16.68
C GLY A 300 -26.55 -4.12 -17.82
N ILE A 301 -25.41 -4.61 -18.28
CA ILE A 301 -24.67 -4.10 -19.44
C ILE A 301 -24.37 -5.31 -20.34
N PRO A 302 -24.53 -5.23 -21.67
CA PRO A 302 -24.27 -6.38 -22.55
C PRO A 302 -22.79 -6.81 -22.47
N GLU A 303 -22.55 -8.12 -22.50
CA GLU A 303 -21.21 -8.71 -22.44
C GLU A 303 -20.45 -8.33 -23.72
N GLY A 304 -19.36 -7.58 -23.59
CA GLY A 304 -18.59 -7.04 -24.71
C GLY A 304 -18.83 -5.56 -24.99
N ALA A 305 -19.74 -4.89 -24.28
CA ALA A 305 -19.72 -3.43 -24.22
C ALA A 305 -18.37 -2.98 -23.68
N GLU A 306 -17.59 -2.26 -24.48
CA GLU A 306 -16.27 -1.81 -24.05
C GLU A 306 -16.41 -1.05 -22.72
N PRO A 307 -15.66 -1.45 -21.67
CA PRO A 307 -15.67 -0.73 -20.43
C PRO A 307 -15.26 0.71 -20.75
N LYS A 308 -16.12 1.69 -20.47
CA LYS A 308 -15.91 3.13 -20.74
C LYS A 308 -14.60 3.71 -20.17
N THR A 309 -13.85 2.92 -19.42
CA THR A 309 -12.50 3.26 -18.98
C THR A 309 -11.58 2.07 -19.11
N GLU A 310 -10.86 1.98 -20.22
CA GLU A 310 -9.60 1.26 -20.26
C GLU A 310 -8.69 1.80 -19.14
N MET A 311 -8.01 0.91 -18.42
CA MET A 311 -7.06 1.30 -17.38
C MET A 311 -5.78 1.86 -18.03
N GLY A 312 -5.81 3.14 -18.40
CA GLY A 312 -4.61 3.83 -18.88
C GLY A 312 -3.49 3.85 -17.83
N TRP A 313 -2.23 3.84 -18.28
CA TRP A 313 -1.03 3.77 -17.41
C TRP A 313 -1.02 4.80 -16.27
N ARG A 314 -1.44 6.04 -16.56
CA ARG A 314 -1.57 7.09 -15.55
C ARG A 314 -2.53 6.70 -14.43
N ARG A 315 -3.71 6.15 -14.77
CA ARG A 315 -4.71 5.73 -13.78
C ARG A 315 -4.21 4.54 -12.98
N PHE A 316 -3.61 3.56 -13.64
CA PHE A 316 -2.97 2.43 -12.96
C PHE A 316 -1.91 2.88 -11.96
N LEU A 317 -0.92 3.69 -12.38
CA LEU A 317 0.13 4.19 -11.49
C LEU A 317 -0.43 5.04 -10.34
N THR A 318 -1.45 5.86 -10.61
CA THR A 318 -2.11 6.65 -9.56
C THR A 318 -2.83 5.75 -8.56
N GLN A 319 -3.52 4.71 -9.04
CA GLN A 319 -4.19 3.74 -8.18
C GLN A 319 -3.19 2.89 -7.40
N LEU A 320 -2.07 2.50 -8.00
CA LEU A 320 -1.00 1.77 -7.34
C LEU A 320 -0.37 2.64 -6.24
N HIS A 321 -0.11 3.91 -6.52
CA HIS A 321 0.44 4.85 -5.54
C HIS A 321 -0.53 5.14 -4.38
N LEU A 322 -1.83 5.21 -4.67
CA LEU A 322 -2.89 5.40 -3.66
C LEU A 322 -3.35 4.08 -3.03
N ALA A 323 -2.82 2.93 -3.45
CA ALA A 323 -3.10 1.66 -2.82
C ALA A 323 -2.27 1.59 -1.51
N HIS A 324 -2.91 1.99 -0.42
CA HIS A 324 -2.39 1.91 0.93
C HIS A 324 -3.41 1.16 1.81
N VAL A 325 -3.04 0.89 3.06
CA VAL A 325 -3.78 0.07 4.04
C VAL A 325 -3.57 -1.43 3.85
N TYR A 326 -3.17 -2.07 4.94
CA TYR A 326 -3.01 -3.52 5.01
C TYR A 326 -4.35 -4.24 4.84
N PRO A 327 -4.46 -5.15 3.86
CA PRO A 327 -5.60 -6.05 3.76
C PRO A 327 -5.53 -7.13 4.85
N TYR A 328 -6.64 -7.84 5.06
CA TYR A 328 -6.73 -8.96 6.01
C TYR A 328 -6.01 -10.23 5.50
N ASP A 329 -5.78 -10.34 4.19
CA ASP A 329 -5.15 -11.49 3.54
C ASP A 329 -3.72 -11.25 3.10
N LEU A 330 -2.95 -12.33 3.03
CA LEU A 330 -1.60 -12.34 2.45
C LEU A 330 -1.67 -12.38 0.91
N ASN A 331 -2.11 -11.28 0.30
CA ASN A 331 -2.17 -11.12 -1.15
C ASN A 331 -1.16 -10.05 -1.65
N ALA A 332 -1.14 -9.80 -2.95
CA ALA A 332 -0.24 -8.80 -3.55
C ALA A 332 -0.36 -7.40 -2.92
N ARG A 333 -1.55 -7.01 -2.44
CA ARG A 333 -1.77 -5.72 -1.77
C ARG A 333 -1.09 -5.68 -0.39
N TRP A 334 -1.05 -6.81 0.33
CA TRP A 334 -0.32 -6.91 1.59
C TRP A 334 1.18 -6.69 1.38
N PHE A 335 1.76 -7.38 0.41
CA PHE A 335 3.18 -7.20 0.05
C PHE A 335 3.46 -5.78 -0.44
N TRP A 336 2.52 -5.18 -1.19
CA TRP A 336 2.63 -3.79 -1.61
C TRP A 336 2.66 -2.83 -0.41
N SER A 337 1.74 -2.97 0.55
CA SER A 337 1.76 -2.21 1.80
C SER A 337 3.08 -2.37 2.56
N LEU A 338 3.66 -3.57 2.60
CA LEU A 338 4.96 -3.80 3.21
C LEU A 338 6.09 -3.05 2.48
N ILE A 339 6.08 -3.04 1.15
CA ILE A 339 7.06 -2.29 0.34
C ILE A 339 6.93 -0.79 0.61
N VAL A 340 5.70 -0.27 0.70
CA VAL A 340 5.46 1.15 1.01
C VAL A 340 6.03 1.52 2.39
N ASP A 341 5.84 0.68 3.41
CA ASP A 341 6.46 0.89 4.74
C ASP A 341 7.99 0.85 4.67
N ALA A 342 8.57 -0.14 3.97
CA ALA A 342 10.01 -0.24 3.79
C ALA A 342 10.60 0.99 3.08
N MET A 343 9.87 1.56 2.12
CA MET A 343 10.25 2.81 1.45
C MET A 343 10.23 3.99 2.42
N ALA A 344 9.20 4.12 3.26
CA ALA A 344 9.14 5.15 4.29
C ALA A 344 10.32 5.06 5.27
N PHE A 345 10.64 3.86 5.77
CA PHE A 345 11.81 3.64 6.63
C PHE A 345 13.14 3.94 5.92
N THR A 346 13.26 3.58 4.64
CA THR A 346 14.47 3.83 3.84
C THR A 346 14.70 5.32 3.66
N MET A 347 13.66 6.13 3.41
CA MET A 347 13.79 7.58 3.30
C MET A 347 14.30 8.21 4.60
N ILE A 348 13.72 7.81 5.75
CA ILE A 348 14.15 8.28 7.06
C ILE A 348 15.60 7.86 7.34
N PHE A 349 15.92 6.59 7.11
CA PHE A 349 17.27 6.04 7.31
C PHE A 349 18.31 6.78 6.47
N TRP A 350 18.02 7.00 5.19
CA TRP A 350 18.92 7.70 4.27
C TRP A 350 19.20 9.15 4.70
N SER A 351 18.21 9.84 5.25
CA SER A 351 18.42 11.18 5.81
C SER A 351 19.22 11.15 7.12
N LEU A 352 18.94 10.19 7.99
CA LEU A 352 19.69 10.00 9.25
C LEU A 352 21.15 9.63 8.98
N SER A 353 21.44 8.79 7.97
CA SER A 353 22.82 8.44 7.62
C SER A 353 23.59 9.66 7.08
N GLY A 354 22.93 10.56 6.34
CA GLY A 354 23.51 11.84 5.94
C GLY A 354 23.85 12.73 7.14
N LEU A 355 22.95 12.80 8.13
CA LEU A 355 23.17 13.51 9.40
C LEU A 355 24.38 12.95 10.17
N VAL A 356 24.47 11.63 10.31
CA VAL A 356 25.60 10.96 10.97
C VAL A 356 26.91 11.25 10.24
N MET A 357 26.94 11.19 8.91
CA MET A 357 28.13 11.51 8.13
C MET A 357 28.57 12.97 8.28
N TRP A 358 27.62 13.91 8.27
CA TRP A 358 27.91 15.33 8.51
C TRP A 358 28.51 15.57 9.90
N TRP A 359 27.97 14.89 10.91
CA TRP A 359 28.48 14.99 12.28
C TRP A 359 29.94 14.55 12.40
N GLN A 360 30.32 13.49 11.69
CA GLN A 360 31.70 12.94 11.70
C GLN A 360 32.72 13.87 11.03
N ILE A 361 32.32 14.67 10.04
CA ILE A 361 33.24 15.50 9.24
C ILE A 361 33.25 16.94 9.76
N LYS A 362 34.23 17.26 10.62
CA LYS A 362 34.36 18.58 11.27
C LYS A 362 34.35 19.76 10.29
N ALA A 363 34.99 19.61 9.12
CA ALA A 363 35.11 20.68 8.13
C ALA A 363 33.77 21.11 7.49
N THR A 364 32.77 20.21 7.43
CA THR A 364 31.47 20.50 6.80
C THR A 364 30.38 20.92 7.81
N ARG A 365 30.73 21.01 9.10
CA ARG A 365 29.79 21.36 10.18
C ARG A 365 29.09 22.72 9.99
N PRO A 366 29.80 23.85 9.76
CA PRO A 366 29.13 25.15 9.68
C PRO A 366 28.18 25.22 8.48
N LEU A 367 28.64 24.79 7.30
CA LEU A 367 27.81 24.82 6.09
C LEU A 367 26.59 23.90 6.21
N GLY A 368 26.79 22.67 6.72
CA GLY A 368 25.66 21.77 6.92
C GLY A 368 24.68 22.25 7.99
N ALA A 369 25.14 22.93 9.04
CA ALA A 369 24.25 23.54 10.04
C ALA A 369 23.33 24.58 9.40
N VAL A 370 23.88 25.46 8.56
CA VAL A 370 23.09 26.45 7.81
C VAL A 370 22.06 25.77 6.92
N ILE A 371 22.45 24.75 6.17
CA ILE A 371 21.54 23.99 5.28
C ILE A 371 20.41 23.34 6.09
N LEU A 372 20.74 22.70 7.21
CA LEU A 372 19.75 22.01 8.06
C LEU A 372 18.74 23.01 8.66
N VAL A 373 19.22 24.14 9.18
CA VAL A 373 18.36 25.19 9.75
C VAL A 373 17.45 25.79 8.67
N LEU A 374 18.00 26.16 7.51
CA LEU A 374 17.19 26.70 6.40
C LEU A 374 16.14 25.71 5.92
N SER A 375 16.49 24.43 5.84
CA SER A 375 15.54 23.39 5.44
C SER A 375 14.43 23.23 6.49
N ALA A 376 14.78 23.15 7.78
CA ALA A 376 13.81 23.03 8.86
C ALA A 376 12.84 24.23 8.90
N LEU A 377 13.37 25.46 8.77
CA LEU A 377 12.54 26.66 8.69
C LEU A 377 11.60 26.63 7.50
N SER A 378 12.09 26.18 6.33
CA SER A 378 11.27 26.05 5.12
C SER A 378 10.16 25.00 5.28
N THR A 379 10.46 23.85 5.88
CA THR A 379 9.45 22.81 6.16
C THR A 379 8.37 23.32 7.11
N VAL A 380 8.75 24.01 8.18
CA VAL A 380 7.81 24.57 9.17
C VAL A 380 6.95 25.67 8.54
N ALA A 381 7.57 26.61 7.82
CA ALA A 381 6.85 27.70 7.16
C ALA A 381 5.83 27.17 6.13
N LEU A 382 6.22 26.20 5.30
CA LEU A 382 5.32 25.58 4.34
C LEU A 382 4.21 24.77 5.05
N GLY A 383 4.53 24.07 6.14
CA GLY A 383 3.55 23.36 6.95
C GLY A 383 2.46 24.27 7.51
N PHE A 384 2.84 25.43 8.07
CA PHE A 384 1.89 26.43 8.54
C PHE A 384 1.07 27.04 7.40
N ALA A 385 1.71 27.37 6.27
CA ALA A 385 1.00 27.88 5.10
C ALA A 385 -0.04 26.88 4.60
N MET A 386 0.30 25.58 4.58
CA MET A 386 -0.64 24.54 4.14
C MET A 386 -1.76 24.29 5.14
N HIS A 387 -1.46 24.30 6.44
CA HIS A 387 -2.49 24.24 7.46
C HIS A 387 -3.48 25.40 7.30
N ALA A 388 -3.00 26.62 7.13
CA ALA A 388 -3.85 27.80 6.92
C ALA A 388 -4.79 27.62 5.71
N VAL A 389 -4.26 27.18 4.56
CA VAL A 389 -5.04 26.91 3.33
C VAL A 389 -6.11 25.82 3.53
N MET A 390 -5.86 24.85 4.41
CA MET A 390 -6.80 23.74 4.65
C MET A 390 -7.88 24.09 5.69
N THR A 391 -7.63 25.10 6.53
CA THR A 391 -8.57 25.53 7.59
C THR A 391 -9.36 26.79 7.24
N SER A 392 -8.94 27.54 6.21
CA SER A 392 -9.69 28.64 5.60
C SER A 392 -10.74 28.10 4.64
#